data_AF-A0A967LDD7-F1
#
_entry.id   AF-A0A967LDD7-F1
#
_cell.length_a   1.000
_cell.length_b   1.000
_cell.length_c   1.000
_cell.angle_alpha   90.00
_cell.angle_beta   90.00
_cell.angle_gamma   90.00
#
_symmetry.space_group_name_H-M   'P 1'
#
loop_
_entity.id
_entity.type
_entity.pdbx_description
1 polymer ?
#
loop_
_entity_poly.entity_id
_entity_poly.type
_entity_poly.pdbx_seq_one_letter_code
_entity_poly.pdbx_strand_id
1 'polypeptide(L)'
;QDVAFAGDFDGDGIDTVGVYRPSSGRVFISNSQVTSVAEQDFFFGAPGDVFVAGDWDSDGIDSVGVVRPAADTFFFRNTNDQGVADG
;
A
#
# COMPACT_ATOMS: atom_id res chain seq x y z
N GLN A 1 11.30 -8.86 -6.98
CA GLN A 1 11.60 -7.51 -7.50
C GLN A 1 10.60 -6.57 -6.89
N ASP A 2 10.94 -5.28 -6.81
CA ASP A 2 10.03 -4.25 -6.31
C ASP A 2 8.94 -3.98 -7.35
N VAL A 3 7.73 -3.65 -6.89
CA VAL A 3 6.54 -3.41 -7.71
C VAL A 3 6.07 -2.00 -7.43
N ALA A 4 6.00 -1.17 -8.47
CA ALA A 4 5.45 0.18 -8.36
C ALA A 4 3.92 0.13 -8.34
N PHE A 5 3.31 1.07 -7.62
CA PHE A 5 1.87 1.28 -7.58
C PHE A 5 1.56 2.78 -7.49
N ALA A 6 0.31 3.15 -7.74
CA ALA A 6 -0.19 4.53 -7.68
C ALA A 6 -1.54 4.58 -6.96
N GLY A 7 -1.85 5.75 -6.40
CA GLY A 7 -3.09 6.02 -5.66
C GLY A 7 -3.01 7.37 -4.93
N ASP A 8 -4.15 7.86 -4.45
CA ASP A 8 -4.27 9.09 -3.67
C ASP A 8 -4.05 8.80 -2.17
N PHE A 9 -2.80 8.80 -1.72
CA PHE A 9 -2.45 8.38 -0.36
C PHE A 9 -2.50 9.50 0.69
N ASP A 10 -2.85 10.73 0.32
CA ASP A 10 -3.05 11.86 1.25
C ASP A 10 -4.41 12.59 1.10
N GLY A 11 -5.25 12.16 0.16
CA GLY A 11 -6.62 12.62 0.00
C GLY A 11 -6.73 13.98 -0.69
N ASP A 12 -5.71 14.39 -1.45
CA ASP A 12 -5.71 15.67 -2.17
C ASP A 12 -6.37 15.59 -3.57
N GLY A 13 -6.78 14.39 -3.99
CA GLY A 13 -7.39 14.09 -5.27
C GLY A 13 -6.39 13.81 -6.39
N ILE A 14 -5.10 13.67 -6.09
CA ILE A 14 -4.02 13.43 -7.06
C ILE A 14 -3.28 12.14 -6.71
N ASP A 15 -3.29 11.19 -7.64
CA ASP A 15 -2.49 9.98 -7.48
C ASP A 15 -0.99 10.29 -7.40
N THR A 16 -0.33 9.70 -6.40
CA THR A 16 1.12 9.71 -6.22
C THR A 16 1.66 8.29 -6.38
N VAL A 17 2.93 8.03 -6.01
CA VAL A 17 3.59 6.76 -6.29
C VAL A 17 4.10 6.07 -5.04
N GLY A 18 4.06 4.74 -5.08
CA GLY A 18 4.66 3.90 -4.07
C GLY A 18 5.38 2.70 -4.67
N VAL A 19 6.13 2.02 -3.80
CA VAL A 19 6.86 0.80 -4.11
C VAL A 19 6.56 -0.26 -3.06
N TYR A 20 6.10 -1.43 -3.50
CA TYR A 20 5.96 -2.61 -2.67
C TYR A 20 7.09 -3.59 -2.96
N ARG A 21 7.67 -4.16 -1.91
CA ARG A 21 8.67 -5.22 -1.98
C ARG A 21 8.07 -6.55 -1.55
N PRO A 22 7.62 -7.39 -2.50
CA PRO A 22 6.96 -8.67 -2.20
C PRO A 22 7.82 -9.64 -1.40
N SER A 23 9.15 -9.56 -1.47
CA SER A 23 10.03 -10.47 -0.73
C SER A 23 10.03 -10.24 0.78
N SER A 24 9.57 -9.07 1.24
CA SER A 24 9.56 -8.69 2.65
C SER A 24 8.23 -8.12 3.13
N GLY A 25 7.29 -7.84 2.23
CA GLY A 25 6.06 -7.09 2.55
C GLY A 25 6.32 -5.61 2.84
N ARG A 26 7.44 -5.04 2.40
CA ARG A 26 7.80 -3.65 2.74
C ARG A 26 7.11 -2.70 1.75
N VAL A 27 6.51 -1.64 2.26
CA VAL A 27 5.78 -0.61 1.51
C VAL A 27 6.52 0.71 1.67
N PHE A 28 6.65 1.44 0.57
CA PHE A 28 7.12 2.82 0.54
C PHE A 28 6.10 3.67 -0.21
N ILE A 29 5.69 4.81 0.36
CA ILE A 29 4.78 5.75 -0.30
C ILE A 29 5.41 7.14 -0.26
N SER A 30 5.31 7.86 -1.39
CA SER A 30 5.79 9.24 -1.53
C SER A 30 4.70 10.09 -2.17
N ASN A 31 4.13 11.03 -1.42
CA ASN A 31 3.20 12.01 -1.96
C ASN A 31 3.91 13.19 -2.64
N SER A 32 5.22 13.31 -2.42
CA SER A 32 6.06 14.23 -3.16
C SER A 32 6.22 13.83 -4.64
N GLN A 33 5.77 14.69 -5.56
CA GLN A 33 6.02 14.56 -7.02
C GLN A 33 7.45 15.00 -7.44
N VAL A 34 8.27 15.47 -6.50
CA VAL A 34 9.57 16.11 -6.77
C VAL A 34 10.75 15.38 -6.12
N THR A 35 10.50 14.53 -5.12
CA THR A 35 11.56 13.83 -4.38
C THR A 35 11.33 12.32 -4.40
N SER A 36 12.41 11.56 -4.27
CA SER A 36 12.37 10.09 -4.21
C SER A 36 12.40 9.57 -2.77
N VAL A 37 12.11 10.41 -1.78
CA VAL A 37 12.16 10.04 -0.37
C VAL A 37 10.76 9.62 0.04
N ALA A 38 10.61 8.37 0.48
CA ALA A 38 9.34 7.88 0.98
C ALA A 38 8.96 8.62 2.27
N GLU A 39 7.74 9.13 2.32
CA GLU A 39 7.13 9.74 3.50
C GLU A 39 6.63 8.66 4.46
N GLN A 40 6.19 7.52 3.92
CA GLN A 40 5.77 6.36 4.68
C GLN A 40 6.63 5.14 4.31
N ASP A 41 7.06 4.40 5.33
CA ASP A 41 7.90 3.21 5.21
C ASP A 41 7.53 2.21 6.31
N PHE A 42 6.83 1.15 5.93
CA PHE A 42 6.28 0.16 6.85
C PHE A 42 6.15 -1.22 6.20
N PHE A 43 5.68 -2.21 6.97
CA PHE A 43 5.44 -3.56 6.47
C PHE A 43 3.95 -3.90 6.46
N PHE A 44 3.47 -4.46 5.35
CA PHE A 44 2.14 -5.03 5.21
C PHE A 44 2.16 -6.27 4.29
N GLY A 45 1.41 -7.30 4.69
CA GLY A 45 1.42 -8.59 3.99
C GLY A 45 2.62 -9.49 4.33
N ALA A 46 2.74 -10.58 3.60
CA ALA A 46 3.77 -11.60 3.75
C ALA A 46 4.42 -11.95 2.39
N PRO A 47 5.60 -12.61 2.39
CA PRO A 47 6.22 -13.05 1.16
C PRO A 47 5.31 -13.92 0.29
N GLY A 48 5.11 -13.50 -0.96
CA GLY A 48 4.23 -14.17 -1.93
C GLY A 48 2.85 -13.53 -2.08
N ASP A 49 2.50 -12.55 -1.24
CA ASP A 49 1.29 -11.76 -1.41
C ASP A 49 1.40 -10.80 -2.60
N VAL A 50 0.26 -10.55 -3.26
CA VAL A 50 0.12 -9.64 -4.41
C VAL A 50 -0.48 -8.32 -3.91
N PHE A 51 0.23 -7.22 -4.11
CA PHE A 51 -0.18 -5.90 -3.63
C PHE A 51 -1.31 -5.29 -4.46
N VAL A 52 -2.17 -4.51 -3.80
CA VAL A 52 -3.18 -3.63 -4.39
C VAL A 52 -3.33 -2.39 -3.51
N ALA A 53 -3.75 -1.28 -4.09
CA ALA A 53 -4.12 -0.06 -3.37
C ALA A 53 -5.54 0.35 -3.75
N GLY A 54 -6.24 1.00 -2.83
CA GLY A 54 -7.57 1.54 -3.06
C GLY A 54 -8.18 2.11 -1.79
N ASP A 55 -9.23 2.90 -1.94
CA ASP A 55 -10.09 3.38 -0.86
C ASP A 55 -11.07 2.26 -0.43
N TRP A 56 -10.79 1.64 0.72
CA TRP A 56 -11.53 0.48 1.22
C TRP A 56 -12.71 0.85 2.11
N ASP A 57 -12.72 2.05 2.69
CA ASP A 57 -13.74 2.52 3.64
C ASP A 57 -14.47 3.81 3.23
N SER A 58 -14.26 4.24 1.98
CA SER A 58 -14.93 5.38 1.35
C SER A 58 -14.61 6.72 2.00
N ASP A 59 -13.38 6.88 2.52
CA ASP A 59 -12.92 8.14 3.11
C ASP A 59 -12.24 9.08 2.09
N GLY A 60 -12.02 8.60 0.86
CA GLY A 60 -11.36 9.32 -0.22
C GLY A 60 -9.83 9.19 -0.21
N ILE A 61 -9.25 8.33 0.62
CA ILE A 61 -7.81 8.08 0.72
C ILE A 61 -7.52 6.62 0.35
N ASP A 62 -6.67 6.42 -0.66
CA ASP A 62 -6.21 5.09 -1.01
C ASP A 62 -5.29 4.54 0.08
N SER A 63 -5.45 3.25 0.39
CA SER A 63 -4.66 2.57 1.41
C SER A 63 -4.25 1.15 0.99
N VAL A 64 -3.34 0.55 1.76
CA VAL A 64 -2.69 -0.71 1.37
C VAL A 64 -3.63 -1.92 1.44
N GLY A 65 -3.54 -2.77 0.42
CA GLY A 65 -4.19 -4.07 0.35
C GLY A 65 -3.26 -5.14 -0.20
N VAL A 66 -3.52 -6.40 0.13
CA VAL A 66 -2.85 -7.56 -0.48
C VAL A 66 -3.81 -8.71 -0.71
N VAL A 67 -3.67 -9.38 -1.85
CA VAL A 67 -4.27 -10.69 -2.10
C VAL A 67 -3.25 -11.75 -1.75
N ARG A 68 -3.64 -12.74 -0.96
CA ARG A 68 -2.84 -13.93 -0.64
C ARG A 68 -3.33 -15.13 -1.45
N PRO A 69 -2.71 -15.45 -2.61
CA PRO A 69 -3.21 -16.52 -3.48
C PRO A 69 -3.18 -17.89 -2.80
N ALA A 70 -2.21 -18.12 -1.91
CA ALA A 70 -2.09 -19.38 -1.17
C ALA A 70 -3.25 -19.66 -0.20
N ALA A 71 -4.02 -18.63 0.17
CA ALA A 71 -5.14 -18.74 1.11
C ALA A 71 -6.47 -18.27 0.49
N ASP A 72 -6.48 -17.84 -0.78
CA ASP A 72 -7.64 -17.22 -1.43
C ASP A 72 -8.29 -16.12 -0.56
N THR A 73 -7.45 -15.30 0.08
CA THR A 73 -7.88 -14.28 1.04
C THR A 73 -7.35 -12.91 0.64
N PHE A 74 -8.18 -11.89 0.81
CA PHE A 74 -7.80 -10.49 0.69
C PHE A 74 -7.58 -9.91 2.09
N PHE A 75 -6.54 -9.09 2.25
CA PHE A 75 -6.25 -8.35 3.47
C PHE A 75 -6.07 -6.87 3.15
N PHE A 76 -6.60 -5.98 3.97
CA PHE A 76 -6.41 -4.53 3.78
C PHE A 76 -6.21 -3.79 5.10
N ARG A 77 -5.70 -2.56 5.01
CA ARG A 77 -5.74 -1.56 6.08
C ARG A 77 -6.38 -0.30 5.55
N ASN A 78 -7.07 0.44 6.40
CA ASN A 78 -7.63 1.75 6.08
C ASN A 78 -6.62 2.88 6.32
N THR A 79 -5.39 2.56 6.75
CA THR A 79 -4.33 3.54 7.01
C THR A 79 -2.98 3.10 6.45
N ASN A 80 -2.18 4.07 6.02
CA ASN A 80 -0.84 3.84 5.45
C ASN A 80 0.27 3.92 6.52
N ASP A 81 0.15 3.06 7.54
CA ASP A 81 1.12 2.92 8.63
C ASP A 81 1.28 1.45 9.07
N GLN A 82 2.22 1.21 9.98
CA GLN A 82 2.48 -0.14 10.48
C GLN A 82 1.31 -0.66 11.32
N GLY A 83 0.75 -1.81 10.95
CA GLY A 83 -0.19 -2.52 11.80
C GLY A 83 -0.74 -3.82 11.19
N VAL A 84 -1.76 -4.38 11.84
CA VAL A 84 -2.46 -5.61 11.42
C VAL A 84 -3.55 -5.29 10.40
N ALA A 85 -3.98 -6.24 9.58
CA ALA A 85 -5.09 -6.00 8.65
C ALA A 85 -6.39 -5.66 9.41
N ASP A 86 -7.18 -4.75 8.83
CA ASP A 86 -8.51 -4.34 9.33
C ASP A 86 -9.61 -5.31 8.82
N GLY A 87 -9.34 -6.01 7.71
CA GLY A 87 -10.19 -7.05 7.13
C GLY A 87 -9.43 -7.98 6.21
#